data_AF-A0A1Z8V4W1-F1
#
_entry.id   AF-A0A1Z8V4W1-F1
#
_cell.length_a   1.000
_cell.length_b   1.000
_cell.length_c   1.000
_cell.angle_alpha   90.00
_cell.angle_beta   90.00
_cell.angle_gamma   90.00
#
_symmetry.space_group_name_H-M   'P 1'
#
loop_
_entity.id
_entity.type
_entity.pdbx_description
1 polymer ?
#
loop_
_entity_poly.entity_id
_entity_poly.type
_entity_poly.pdbx_seq_one_letter_code
_entity_poly.pdbx_strand_id
1 'polypeptide(L)'
;MKKFRSARTSKPFRHSILALAIACLVSGCGIVLVTTATVMAIDVARDRRGASVYWDDNKMELDIKRLIGKQKQIEHEHINVTVYNGVVLLTGEVPDQRDIDTSIDVAKSHQGSRQVINRLELAGKTNLNSRANDGWITTKVKTAIATSAPVESTRIKVVTERANVYLMGLVKPEEADIAVEATRSVTGVVRVIKVFEYI
;
A
#
# COMPACT_ATOMS: atom_id res chain seq x y z
N MET A 1 -69.92 25.58 24.60
CA MET A 1 -69.37 24.20 24.56
C MET A 1 -69.16 23.75 23.12
N LYS A 2 -67.90 23.60 22.66
CA LYS A 2 -67.49 22.66 21.58
C LYS A 2 -65.96 22.65 21.39
N LYS A 3 -65.37 21.56 21.91
CA LYS A 3 -64.14 20.82 21.56
C LYS A 3 -62.89 21.57 21.03
N PHE A 4 -61.86 21.57 21.88
CA PHE A 4 -60.44 21.60 21.50
C PHE A 4 -60.10 20.47 20.52
N ARG A 5 -59.46 20.81 19.40
CA ARG A 5 -58.83 19.84 18.49
C ARG A 5 -57.38 19.61 18.92
N SER A 6 -57.07 18.36 19.27
CA SER A 6 -55.73 17.87 19.58
C SER A 6 -54.82 17.93 18.33
N ALA A 7 -53.64 18.54 18.49
CA ALA A 7 -52.61 18.61 17.46
C ALA A 7 -51.87 17.26 17.37
N ARG A 8 -51.92 16.66 16.18
CA ARG A 8 -51.22 15.43 15.83
C ARG A 8 -49.72 15.73 15.72
N THR A 9 -48.93 15.31 16.70
CA THR A 9 -47.46 15.44 16.66
C THR A 9 -46.90 14.47 15.62
N SER A 10 -46.42 15.02 14.51
CA SER A 10 -45.79 14.24 13.46
C SER A 10 -44.39 13.82 13.93
N LYS A 11 -44.04 12.55 13.69
CA LYS A 11 -42.69 11.97 13.90
C LYS A 11 -41.88 11.90 12.58
N PRO A 12 -41.81 12.93 11.71
CA PRO A 12 -41.18 12.77 10.40
C PRO A 12 -39.65 12.65 10.53
N PHE A 13 -39.05 13.23 11.56
CA PHE A 13 -37.58 13.34 11.67
C PHE A 13 -36.86 12.01 11.88
N ARG A 14 -37.45 11.08 12.65
CA ARG A 14 -36.84 9.75 12.90
C ARG A 14 -36.88 8.85 11.66
N HIS A 15 -37.89 9.03 10.81
CA HIS A 15 -38.03 8.26 9.57
C HIS A 15 -37.13 8.82 8.47
N SER A 16 -36.89 10.14 8.46
CA SER A 16 -35.94 10.78 7.54
C SER A 16 -34.48 10.38 7.80
N ILE A 17 -34.06 10.23 9.07
CA ILE A 17 -32.70 9.78 9.39
C ILE A 17 -32.49 8.31 9.02
N LEU A 18 -33.50 7.46 9.28
CA LEU A 18 -33.45 6.05 8.90
C LEU A 18 -33.42 5.87 7.38
N ALA A 19 -34.22 6.65 6.65
CA ALA A 19 -34.22 6.65 5.18
C ALA A 19 -32.91 7.17 4.59
N LEU A 20 -32.27 8.17 5.21
CA LEU A 20 -30.97 8.68 4.78
C LEU A 20 -29.83 7.68 5.04
N ALA A 21 -29.88 6.96 6.17
CA ALA A 21 -28.93 5.89 6.48
C ALA A 21 -29.08 4.70 5.51
N ILE A 22 -30.31 4.34 5.15
CA ILE A 22 -30.59 3.29 4.15
C ILE A 22 -30.18 3.75 2.74
N ALA A 23 -30.39 5.04 2.39
CA ALA A 23 -29.98 5.58 1.11
C ALA A 23 -28.45 5.59 0.93
N CYS A 24 -27.67 5.88 1.98
CA CYS A 24 -26.21 5.74 1.96
C CYS A 24 -25.72 4.30 1.80
N LEU A 25 -26.52 3.30 2.21
CA LEU A 25 -26.20 1.88 2.01
C LEU A 25 -26.55 1.42 0.58
N VAL A 26 -27.54 2.05 -0.07
CA VAL A 26 -28.04 1.68 -1.41
C VAL A 26 -27.35 2.46 -2.54
N SER A 27 -26.77 3.64 -2.29
CA SER A 27 -25.86 4.31 -3.24
C SER A 27 -24.48 3.66 -3.32
N GLY A 28 -24.39 2.39 -2.95
CA GLY A 28 -23.22 1.55 -3.08
C GLY A 28 -22.69 1.56 -4.51
N CYS A 29 -21.59 2.29 -4.71
CA CYS A 29 -20.50 1.78 -5.53
C CYS A 29 -20.00 0.50 -4.83
N GLY A 30 -20.60 -0.63 -5.17
CA GLY A 30 -20.51 -1.87 -4.39
C GLY A 30 -19.16 -2.57 -4.46
N ILE A 31 -18.16 -2.12 -3.70
CA ILE A 31 -16.91 -2.89 -3.44
C ILE A 31 -16.38 -2.84 -1.98
N VAL A 32 -16.89 -2.05 -1.03
CA VAL A 32 -16.21 -1.95 0.29
C VAL A 32 -17.13 -2.27 1.48
N LEU A 33 -17.44 -3.56 1.66
CA LEU A 33 -17.87 -4.13 2.94
C LEU A 33 -16.70 -4.81 3.68
N VAL A 34 -15.48 -4.32 3.48
CA VAL A 34 -14.34 -4.69 4.33
C VAL A 34 -14.01 -3.44 5.14
N THR A 35 -14.44 -3.41 6.40
CA THR A 35 -14.08 -2.32 7.30
C THR A 35 -12.57 -2.30 7.46
N THR A 36 -11.98 -1.12 7.64
CA THR A 36 -10.52 -0.95 7.81
C THR A 36 -9.94 -1.88 8.87
N ALA A 37 -10.69 -2.16 9.94
CA ALA A 37 -10.31 -3.11 10.98
C ALA A 37 -10.21 -4.57 10.47
N THR A 38 -11.14 -5.02 9.63
CA THR A 38 -11.11 -6.39 9.07
C THR A 38 -9.96 -6.60 8.08
N VAL A 39 -9.63 -5.59 7.25
CA VAL A 39 -8.46 -5.65 6.36
C VAL A 39 -7.18 -5.82 7.17
N MET A 40 -6.99 -4.99 8.20
CA MET A 40 -5.77 -5.05 9.03
C MET A 40 -5.66 -6.36 9.80
N ALA A 41 -6.77 -6.89 10.32
CA ALA A 41 -6.75 -8.18 11.02
C ALA A 41 -6.33 -9.34 10.10
N ILE A 42 -6.80 -9.35 8.84
CA ILE A 42 -6.42 -10.37 7.85
C ILE A 42 -4.94 -10.25 7.49
N ASP A 43 -4.45 -9.02 7.27
CA ASP A 43 -3.06 -8.79 6.88
C ASP A 43 -2.10 -9.25 7.98
N VAL A 44 -2.36 -8.84 9.24
CA VAL A 44 -1.57 -9.27 10.40
C VAL A 44 -1.64 -10.78 10.64
N ALA A 45 -2.81 -11.40 10.48
CA ALA A 45 -2.97 -12.84 10.72
C ALA A 45 -2.29 -13.72 9.66
N ARG A 46 -2.10 -13.21 8.44
CA ARG A 46 -1.48 -13.95 7.33
C ARG A 46 0.00 -13.60 7.13
N ASP A 47 0.50 -12.59 7.82
CA ASP A 47 1.90 -12.19 7.73
C ASP A 47 2.82 -13.20 8.43
N ARG A 48 3.88 -13.64 7.73
CA ARG A 48 4.86 -14.57 8.27
C ARG A 48 5.83 -13.94 9.27
N ARG A 49 5.94 -12.61 9.30
CA ARG A 49 6.85 -11.85 10.18
C ARG A 49 6.33 -11.78 11.62
N GLY A 50 5.06 -12.11 11.84
CA GLY A 50 4.38 -11.94 13.13
C GLY A 50 3.99 -10.48 13.38
N ALA A 51 3.04 -10.27 14.31
CA ALA A 51 2.42 -8.97 14.53
C ALA A 51 3.42 -7.88 14.96
N SER A 52 4.34 -8.17 15.88
CA SER A 52 5.31 -7.18 16.38
C SER A 52 6.20 -6.65 15.25
N VAL A 53 6.76 -7.53 14.43
CA VAL A 53 7.61 -7.14 13.28
C VAL A 53 6.81 -6.35 12.25
N TYR A 54 5.57 -6.75 11.96
CA TYR A 54 4.68 -6.00 11.08
C TYR A 54 4.47 -4.54 11.57
N TRP A 55 4.25 -4.36 12.87
CA TRP A 55 4.09 -3.02 13.47
C TRP A 55 5.39 -2.22 13.45
N ASP A 56 6.51 -2.86 13.79
CA ASP A 56 7.84 -2.23 13.79
C ASP A 56 8.24 -1.78 12.38
N ASP A 57 7.97 -2.61 11.36
CA ASP A 57 8.23 -2.27 9.96
C ASP A 57 7.38 -1.09 9.48
N ASN A 58 6.09 -1.06 9.81
CA ASN A 58 5.20 0.06 9.46
C ASN A 58 5.63 1.36 10.15
N LYS A 59 6.04 1.26 11.42
CA LYS A 59 6.59 2.40 12.16
C LYS A 59 7.88 2.90 11.51
N MET A 60 8.79 1.99 11.17
CA MET A 60 10.05 2.30 10.49
C MET A 60 9.81 2.93 9.12
N GLU A 61 8.84 2.44 8.34
CA GLU A 61 8.45 3.02 7.05
C GLU A 61 8.04 4.49 7.21
N LEU A 62 7.17 4.78 8.20
CA LEU A 62 6.71 6.14 8.50
C LEU A 62 7.83 7.04 9.04
N ASP A 63 8.68 6.52 9.91
CA ASP A 63 9.77 7.28 10.52
C ASP A 63 10.86 7.62 9.49
N ILE A 64 11.29 6.67 8.65
CA ILE A 64 12.23 6.93 7.55
C ILE A 64 11.62 7.94 6.56
N LYS A 65 10.36 7.75 6.15
CA LYS A 65 9.67 8.70 5.26
C LYS A 65 9.64 10.11 5.85
N ARG A 66 9.39 10.24 7.15
CA ARG A 66 9.41 11.52 7.86
C ARG A 66 10.81 12.13 7.90
N LEU A 67 11.85 11.33 8.16
CA LEU A 67 13.23 11.80 8.24
C LEU A 67 13.74 12.27 6.87
N ILE A 68 13.41 11.56 5.79
CA ILE A 68 13.70 11.99 4.42
C ILE A 68 12.94 13.30 4.12
N GLY A 69 11.64 13.37 4.43
CA GLY A 69 10.83 14.57 4.20
C GLY A 69 11.22 15.81 5.01
N LYS A 70 12.06 15.66 6.06
CA LYS A 70 12.63 16.79 6.81
C LYS A 70 13.85 17.42 6.12
N GLN A 71 14.43 16.75 5.12
CA GLN A 71 15.54 17.28 4.34
C GLN A 71 14.98 18.29 3.34
N LYS A 72 15.31 19.57 3.50
CA LYS A 72 14.75 20.67 2.68
C LYS A 72 15.02 20.47 1.18
N GLN A 73 16.13 19.85 0.83
CA GLN A 73 16.48 19.56 -0.56
C GLN A 73 15.63 18.42 -1.16
N ILE A 74 15.05 17.56 -0.33
CA ILE A 74 14.33 16.33 -0.73
C ILE A 74 12.81 16.43 -0.51
N GLU A 75 12.35 17.41 0.28
CA GLU A 75 10.96 17.48 0.78
C GLU A 75 9.87 17.47 -0.30
N HIS A 76 10.23 17.85 -1.53
CA HIS A 76 9.31 17.86 -2.66
C HIS A 76 9.50 16.66 -3.60
N GLU A 77 10.55 15.88 -3.46
CA GLU A 77 10.89 14.77 -4.35
C GLU A 77 9.90 13.61 -4.22
N HIS A 78 9.85 12.78 -5.27
CA HIS A 78 8.98 11.62 -5.24
C HIS A 78 9.78 10.43 -4.74
N ILE A 79 9.79 10.25 -3.42
CA ILE A 79 10.46 9.13 -2.77
C ILE A 79 9.42 8.30 -2.03
N ASN A 80 9.34 7.04 -2.41
CA ASN A 80 8.55 6.03 -1.75
C ASN A 80 9.47 5.16 -0.92
N VAL A 81 9.12 5.00 0.36
CA VAL A 81 9.80 4.11 1.30
C VAL A 81 8.86 2.94 1.53
N THR A 82 9.36 1.73 1.33
CA THR A 82 8.64 0.51 1.66
C THR A 82 9.50 -0.35 2.55
N VAL A 83 8.94 -0.84 3.65
CA VAL A 83 9.64 -1.73 4.56
C VAL A 83 8.99 -3.11 4.61
N TYR A 84 9.83 -4.14 4.60
CA TYR A 84 9.41 -5.52 4.87
C TYR A 84 10.51 -6.31 5.58
N ASN A 85 10.21 -6.84 6.78
CA ASN A 85 11.12 -7.61 7.64
C ASN A 85 12.47 -6.92 7.86
N GLY A 86 12.42 -5.62 8.14
CA GLY A 86 13.61 -4.77 8.28
C GLY A 86 14.36 -4.45 6.98
N VAL A 87 13.95 -4.98 5.82
CA VAL A 87 14.48 -4.59 4.51
C VAL A 87 13.76 -3.35 4.02
N VAL A 88 14.50 -2.27 3.81
CA VAL A 88 14.01 -1.00 3.29
C VAL A 88 14.23 -0.94 1.79
N LEU A 89 13.15 -0.79 1.03
CA LEU A 89 13.16 -0.51 -0.40
C LEU A 89 12.87 0.98 -0.61
N LEU A 90 13.78 1.67 -1.30
CA LEU A 90 13.58 3.05 -1.76
C LEU A 90 13.27 3.05 -3.25
N THR A 91 12.12 3.60 -3.65
CA THR A 91 11.72 3.76 -5.06
C THR A 91 11.28 5.19 -5.33
N GLY A 92 11.25 5.58 -6.61
CA GLY A 92 10.75 6.88 -7.06
C GLY A 92 11.78 7.63 -7.89
N GLU A 93 11.67 8.95 -7.93
CA GLU A 93 12.50 9.82 -8.76
C GLU A 93 13.08 10.99 -7.97
N VAL A 94 14.37 11.19 -8.19
CA VAL A 94 15.17 12.24 -7.57
C VAL A 94 16.02 12.89 -8.66
N PRO A 95 16.04 14.23 -8.80
CA PRO A 95 16.81 14.92 -9.84
C PRO A 95 18.32 15.01 -9.56
N ASP A 96 18.77 14.80 -8.32
CA ASP A 96 20.17 14.95 -7.89
C ASP A 96 20.71 13.68 -7.21
N GLN A 97 21.90 13.23 -7.60
CA GLN A 97 22.55 12.07 -7.00
C GLN A 97 22.80 12.25 -5.50
N ARG A 98 23.08 13.48 -5.04
CA ARG A 98 23.28 13.78 -3.61
C ARG A 98 22.05 13.45 -2.78
N ASP A 99 20.87 13.63 -3.35
CA ASP A 99 19.60 13.46 -2.64
C ASP A 99 19.21 11.97 -2.59
N ILE A 100 19.66 11.18 -3.59
CA ILE A 100 19.68 9.71 -3.52
C ILE A 100 20.58 9.25 -2.38
N ASP A 101 21.83 9.74 -2.32
CA ASP A 101 22.81 9.33 -1.31
C ASP A 101 22.31 9.67 0.11
N THR A 102 21.76 10.89 0.28
CA THR A 102 21.15 11.32 1.55
C THR A 102 19.98 10.40 1.96
N SER A 103 19.12 10.02 1.02
CA SER A 103 17.98 9.13 1.29
C SER A 103 18.43 7.74 1.73
N ILE A 104 19.49 7.22 1.11
CA ILE A 104 20.12 5.96 1.49
C ILE A 104 20.70 6.05 2.90
N ASP A 105 21.42 7.14 3.21
CA ASP A 105 22.05 7.31 4.52
C ASP A 105 21.01 7.44 5.64
N VAL A 106 19.94 8.19 5.41
CA VAL A 106 18.80 8.26 6.34
C VAL A 106 18.21 6.87 6.58
N ALA A 107 17.93 6.11 5.52
CA ALA A 107 17.37 4.76 5.63
C ALA A 107 18.31 3.76 6.32
N LYS A 108 19.63 3.87 6.09
CA LYS A 108 20.65 3.04 6.75
C LYS A 108 20.83 3.38 8.22
N SER A 109 20.70 4.66 8.59
CA SER A 109 20.90 5.12 9.97
C SER A 109 19.75 4.78 10.91
N HIS A 110 18.57 4.43 10.37
CA HIS A 110 17.41 4.09 11.17
C HIS A 110 17.60 2.77 11.93
N GLN A 111 17.31 2.77 13.23
CA GLN A 111 17.36 1.56 14.05
C GLN A 111 16.39 0.50 13.51
N GLY A 112 16.85 -0.76 13.38
CA GLY A 112 16.04 -1.86 12.84
C GLY A 112 16.14 -2.03 11.32
N SER A 113 16.77 -1.08 10.61
CA SER A 113 17.11 -1.24 9.20
C SER A 113 18.17 -2.34 9.06
N ARG A 114 17.80 -3.48 8.46
CA ARG A 114 18.68 -4.62 8.21
C ARG A 114 19.42 -4.47 6.89
N GLN A 115 18.72 -3.98 5.87
CA GLN A 115 19.24 -3.82 4.52
C GLN A 115 18.49 -2.67 3.85
N VAL A 116 19.22 -1.87 3.05
CA VAL A 116 18.63 -0.84 2.19
C VAL A 116 18.86 -1.21 0.75
N ILE A 117 17.78 -1.33 -0.02
CA ILE A 117 17.78 -1.58 -1.45
C ILE A 117 17.36 -0.29 -2.14
N ASN A 118 18.32 0.37 -2.79
CA ASN A 118 18.06 1.58 -3.54
C ASN A 118 17.59 1.27 -4.97
N ARG A 119 16.44 1.82 -5.34
CA ARG A 119 15.86 1.81 -6.69
C ARG A 119 15.28 3.17 -7.06
N LEU A 120 15.81 4.23 -6.45
CA LEU A 120 15.58 5.61 -6.90
C LEU A 120 16.20 5.80 -8.28
N GLU A 121 15.44 6.37 -9.20
CA GLU A 121 15.92 6.74 -10.53
C GLU A 121 16.35 8.21 -10.52
N LEU A 122 17.52 8.50 -11.10
CA LEU A 122 17.99 9.86 -11.32
C LEU A 122 17.16 10.48 -12.45
N ALA A 123 16.05 11.11 -12.09
CA ALA A 123 15.03 11.59 -13.02
C ALA A 123 14.16 12.67 -12.39
N GLY A 124 13.46 13.44 -13.24
CA GLY A 124 12.37 14.30 -12.79
C GLY A 124 11.15 13.48 -12.34
N LYS A 125 10.32 14.07 -11.48
CA LYS A 125 9.11 13.42 -10.93
C LYS A 125 8.20 12.91 -12.04
N THR A 126 7.69 11.70 -11.88
CA THR A 126 6.62 11.18 -12.75
C THR A 126 5.36 12.03 -12.69
N ASN A 127 4.66 12.12 -13.82
CA ASN A 127 3.35 12.78 -13.89
C ASN A 127 2.25 11.90 -13.27
N LEU A 128 1.09 12.52 -12.99
CA LEU A 128 -0.04 11.83 -12.35
C LEU A 128 -0.56 10.63 -13.16
N ASN A 129 -0.50 10.69 -14.49
CA ASN A 129 -0.95 9.61 -15.37
C ASN A 129 -0.07 8.35 -15.22
N SER A 130 1.26 8.54 -15.12
CA SER A 130 2.19 7.44 -14.87
C SER A 130 1.88 6.77 -13.53
N ARG A 131 1.65 7.55 -12.47
CA ARG A 131 1.34 7.02 -11.14
C ARG A 131 -0.01 6.31 -11.08
N ALA A 132 -1.01 6.85 -11.78
CA ALA A 132 -2.30 6.17 -11.92
C ALA A 132 -2.16 4.82 -12.64
N ASN A 133 -1.33 4.78 -13.70
CA ASN A 133 -1.00 3.53 -14.39
C ASN A 133 -0.26 2.54 -13.46
N ASP A 134 0.68 3.01 -12.63
CA ASP A 134 1.39 2.15 -11.67
C ASP A 134 0.45 1.58 -10.59
N GLY A 135 -0.53 2.36 -10.11
CA GLY A 135 -1.58 1.87 -9.22
C GLY A 135 -2.45 0.79 -9.88
N TRP A 136 -2.77 0.95 -11.16
CA TRP A 136 -3.51 -0.04 -11.94
C TRP A 136 -2.71 -1.31 -12.19
N ILE A 137 -1.41 -1.19 -12.54
CA ILE A 137 -0.49 -2.32 -12.66
C ILE A 137 -0.39 -3.06 -11.32
N THR A 138 -0.21 -2.34 -10.21
CA THR A 138 -0.15 -2.95 -8.86
C THR A 138 -1.39 -3.78 -8.58
N THR A 139 -2.57 -3.25 -8.91
CA THR A 139 -3.84 -3.97 -8.73
C THR A 139 -3.89 -5.24 -9.57
N LYS A 140 -3.52 -5.16 -10.86
CA LYS A 140 -3.45 -6.33 -11.75
C LYS A 140 -2.47 -7.39 -11.26
N VAL A 141 -1.28 -6.98 -10.81
CA VAL A 141 -0.26 -7.89 -10.26
C VAL A 141 -0.77 -8.58 -9.00
N LYS A 142 -1.34 -7.83 -8.05
CA LYS A 142 -1.92 -8.41 -6.83
C LYS A 142 -3.03 -9.42 -7.17
N THR A 143 -3.89 -9.11 -8.13
CA THR A 143 -4.92 -10.03 -8.62
C THR A 143 -4.30 -11.27 -9.27
N ALA A 144 -3.33 -11.12 -10.17
CA ALA A 144 -2.67 -12.24 -10.84
C ALA A 144 -1.99 -13.19 -9.84
N ILE A 145 -1.27 -12.65 -8.84
CA ILE A 145 -0.68 -13.44 -7.76
C ILE A 145 -1.77 -14.13 -6.94
N ALA A 146 -2.84 -13.42 -6.56
CA ALA A 146 -3.93 -13.99 -5.76
C ALA A 146 -4.67 -15.14 -6.47
N THR A 147 -4.75 -15.10 -7.80
CA THR A 147 -5.34 -16.17 -8.61
C THR A 147 -4.36 -17.30 -8.92
N SER A 148 -3.06 -17.10 -8.63
CA SER A 148 -2.03 -18.11 -8.85
C SER A 148 -1.91 -19.02 -7.63
N ALA A 149 -2.54 -20.19 -7.70
CA ALA A 149 -2.42 -21.19 -6.65
C ALA A 149 -0.98 -21.76 -6.59
N PRO A 150 -0.43 -22.09 -5.40
CA PRO A 150 -0.93 -21.86 -4.05
C PRO A 150 -0.23 -20.67 -3.34
N VAL A 151 -0.01 -19.54 -4.03
CA VAL A 151 0.60 -18.36 -3.40
C VAL A 151 -0.48 -17.51 -2.74
N GLU A 152 -0.46 -17.40 -1.41
CA GLU A 152 -1.31 -16.40 -0.74
C GLU A 152 -0.76 -15.00 -1.02
N SER A 153 -1.53 -14.20 -1.74
CA SER A 153 -1.16 -12.85 -2.16
C SER A 153 -0.83 -11.90 -1.02
N THR A 154 -1.38 -12.11 0.18
CA THR A 154 -1.07 -11.31 1.38
C THR A 154 0.36 -11.53 1.88
N ARG A 155 1.03 -12.61 1.46
CA ARG A 155 2.43 -12.87 1.84
C ARG A 155 3.44 -12.10 1.00
N ILE A 156 3.01 -11.47 -0.10
CA ILE A 156 3.88 -10.75 -1.02
C ILE A 156 3.45 -9.29 -1.10
N LYS A 157 4.33 -8.41 -0.61
CA LYS A 157 4.17 -6.96 -0.75
C LYS A 157 4.62 -6.57 -2.16
N VAL A 158 3.68 -6.04 -2.94
CA VAL A 158 3.89 -5.58 -4.32
C VAL A 158 4.00 -4.07 -4.32
N VAL A 159 5.11 -3.55 -4.86
CA VAL A 159 5.34 -2.12 -5.09
C VAL A 159 5.56 -1.92 -6.59
N THR A 160 4.91 -0.93 -7.19
CA THR A 160 5.13 -0.57 -8.59
C THR A 160 5.55 0.88 -8.69
N GLU A 161 6.61 1.14 -9.44
CA GLU A 161 7.09 2.49 -9.75
C GLU A 161 7.62 2.50 -11.19
N ARG A 162 7.12 3.43 -12.02
CA ARG A 162 7.51 3.56 -13.44
C ARG A 162 7.37 2.23 -14.19
N ALA A 163 6.25 1.54 -13.97
CA ALA A 163 5.97 0.21 -14.49
C ALA A 163 6.97 -0.90 -14.09
N ASN A 164 7.93 -0.62 -13.22
CA ASN A 164 8.78 -1.64 -12.60
C ASN A 164 8.10 -2.17 -11.35
N VAL A 165 8.00 -3.49 -11.23
CA VAL A 165 7.36 -4.15 -10.11
C VAL A 165 8.42 -4.76 -9.19
N TYR A 166 8.37 -4.39 -7.92
CA TYR A 166 9.20 -4.92 -6.86
C TYR A 166 8.35 -5.86 -6.00
N LEU A 167 8.81 -7.10 -5.84
CA LEU A 167 8.13 -8.12 -5.06
C LEU A 167 8.94 -8.38 -3.78
N MET A 168 8.36 -8.06 -2.62
CA MET A 168 8.94 -8.26 -1.30
C MET A 168 8.15 -9.32 -0.54
N GLY A 169 8.79 -10.09 0.33
CA GLY A 169 8.12 -11.13 1.11
C GLY A 169 9.07 -12.16 1.71
N LEU A 170 8.64 -12.82 2.80
CA LEU A 170 9.24 -14.05 3.31
C LEU A 170 8.64 -15.23 2.54
N VAL A 171 9.37 -15.78 1.57
CA VAL A 171 8.81 -16.75 0.60
C VAL A 171 9.71 -17.96 0.43
N LYS A 172 9.12 -19.11 0.10
CA LYS A 172 9.89 -20.26 -0.40
C LYS A 172 10.31 -19.99 -1.86
N PRO A 173 11.40 -20.62 -2.36
CA PRO A 173 11.82 -20.46 -3.75
C PRO A 173 10.70 -20.70 -4.76
N GLU A 174 9.89 -21.74 -4.56
CA GLU A 174 8.75 -22.08 -5.42
C GLU A 174 7.68 -20.97 -5.43
N GLU A 175 7.35 -20.39 -4.25
CA GLU A 175 6.39 -19.30 -4.13
C GLU A 175 6.90 -18.03 -4.84
N ALA A 176 8.20 -17.75 -4.74
CA ALA A 176 8.83 -16.63 -5.43
C ALA A 176 8.75 -16.78 -6.94
N ASP A 177 8.99 -17.98 -7.47
CA ASP A 177 8.94 -18.23 -8.92
C ASP A 177 7.52 -18.15 -9.47
N ILE A 178 6.53 -18.69 -8.75
CA ILE A 178 5.11 -18.53 -9.12
C ILE A 178 4.72 -17.04 -9.13
N ALA A 179 5.08 -16.28 -8.10
CA ALA A 179 4.73 -14.87 -8.01
C ALA A 179 5.39 -14.03 -9.11
N VAL A 180 6.64 -14.36 -9.45
CA VAL A 180 7.37 -13.70 -10.53
C VAL A 180 6.73 -14.01 -11.87
N GLU A 181 6.38 -15.26 -12.14
CA GLU A 181 5.74 -15.64 -13.40
C GLU A 181 4.36 -15.00 -13.56
N ALA A 182 3.55 -15.03 -12.49
CA ALA A 182 2.28 -14.34 -12.45
C ALA A 182 2.44 -12.83 -12.74
N THR A 183 3.44 -12.19 -12.16
CA THR A 183 3.74 -10.77 -12.38
C THR A 183 4.18 -10.50 -13.82
N ARG A 184 5.02 -11.36 -14.41
CA ARG A 184 5.51 -11.22 -15.79
C ARG A 184 4.39 -11.33 -16.83
N SER A 185 3.33 -12.08 -16.52
CA SER A 185 2.17 -12.20 -17.40
C SER A 185 1.31 -10.92 -17.48
N VAL A 186 1.51 -9.96 -16.56
CA VAL A 186 0.68 -8.76 -16.48
C VAL A 186 1.11 -7.74 -17.53
N THR A 187 0.18 -7.39 -18.43
CA THR A 187 0.39 -6.32 -19.41
C THR A 187 0.71 -4.98 -18.75
N GLY A 188 1.78 -4.35 -19.24
CA GLY A 188 2.25 -3.05 -18.76
C GLY A 188 3.39 -3.14 -17.75
N VAL A 189 3.72 -4.33 -17.24
CA VAL A 189 4.94 -4.54 -16.43
C VAL A 189 6.18 -4.45 -17.32
N VAL A 190 7.13 -3.61 -16.94
CA VAL A 190 8.39 -3.39 -17.68
C VAL A 190 9.52 -4.25 -17.14
N ARG A 191 9.66 -4.32 -15.81
CA ARG A 191 10.65 -5.16 -15.11
C ARG A 191 10.04 -5.75 -13.86
N VAL A 192 10.46 -6.98 -13.54
CA VAL A 192 10.15 -7.63 -12.25
C VAL A 192 11.43 -7.75 -11.45
N ILE A 193 11.46 -7.13 -10.28
CA ILE A 193 12.61 -7.11 -9.38
C ILE A 193 12.24 -7.92 -8.14
N LYS A 194 12.99 -9.02 -7.93
CA LYS A 194 12.86 -9.85 -6.73
C LYS A 194 13.54 -9.15 -5.56
N VAL A 195 12.79 -8.85 -4.51
CA VAL A 195 13.24 -8.30 -3.23
C VAL A 195 12.81 -9.24 -2.10
N PHE A 196 12.79 -10.54 -2.40
CA PHE A 196 12.38 -11.60 -1.49
C PHE A 196 13.47 -11.94 -0.49
N GLU A 197 13.04 -12.39 0.68
CA GLU A 197 13.86 -13.15 1.62
C GLU A 197 13.36 -14.59 1.63
N TYR A 198 14.29 -15.54 1.47
CA TYR A 198 13.97 -16.95 1.35
C TYR A 198 14.00 -17.66 2.70
N ILE A 199 12.99 -18.50 2.94
CA ILE A 199 12.84 -19.34 4.15
C ILE A 199 12.71 -20.82 3.82
#